data_AF-A0AAW6RBA5-F1
#
_entry.id   AF-A0AAW6RBA5-F1
#
_cell.length_a   1.000
_cell.length_b   1.000
_cell.length_c   1.000
_cell.angle_alpha   90.00
_cell.angle_beta   90.00
_cell.angle_gamma   90.00
#
_symmetry.space_group_name_H-M   'P 1'
#
loop_
_entity.id
_entity.type
_entity.pdbx_description
1 polymer ?
#
loop_
_entity_poly.entity_id
_entity_poly.type
_entity_poly.pdbx_seq_one_letter_code
_entity_poly.pdbx_strand_id
1 'polypeptide(L)'
;MEWLISSQLPSGGFGNNSPAYTAMAVKTIRQWRPAWRQSDGFERAALHIVSSASGGRLETVWDTAIAVSALEGSAAAHPFVAAATNYLTQIGPSTQLKPHHAAQLVITLVSAQPGCSTIPSWIAMLRTQRVHPATPYGLGQVSAALANASDASVELRRQCDELSDWLGSVEITKANFVEYCSALIGLSGSSHPAHAARVSACIDDLFNDGRRLDGSWYHDPWETSWALAALRLASARKTVSMPVHDLALVLEDTESLADLLQEEYDQQIARLGSKYFWRVLAYSQAVLVLIGLAIYGIFLSSDSGWYIGFVSLLLVPGIPAATRLWQLHSQTSRVDA
;
A
#
# COMPACT_ATOMS: atom_id res chain seq x y z
N MET A 1 -3.58 10.93 -4.63
CA MET A 1 -3.45 9.47 -4.91
C MET A 1 -3.91 9.15 -6.33
N GLU A 2 -5.17 9.46 -6.67
CA GLU A 2 -5.71 9.27 -8.02
C GLU A 2 -4.85 9.93 -9.10
N TRP A 3 -4.49 11.21 -8.90
CA TRP A 3 -3.57 11.91 -9.80
C TRP A 3 -2.24 11.17 -10.00
N LEU A 4 -1.64 10.65 -8.92
CA LEU A 4 -0.37 9.92 -9.00
C LEU A 4 -0.56 8.67 -9.88
N ILE A 5 -1.61 7.89 -9.65
CA ILE A 5 -1.93 6.70 -10.46
C ILE A 5 -2.17 7.08 -11.93
N SER A 6 -2.93 8.14 -12.20
CA SER A 6 -3.21 8.59 -13.58
C SER A 6 -2.00 9.22 -14.28
N SER A 7 -0.99 9.69 -13.54
CA SER A 7 0.24 10.26 -14.10
C SER A 7 1.21 9.20 -14.63
N GLN A 8 0.90 7.91 -14.47
CA GLN A 8 1.71 6.83 -15.00
C GLN A 8 1.86 6.95 -16.52
N LEU A 9 3.09 6.87 -17.01
CA LEU A 9 3.39 6.89 -18.43
C LEU A 9 2.95 5.57 -19.10
N PRO A 10 2.70 5.55 -20.42
CA PRO A 10 2.39 4.32 -21.15
C PRO A 10 3.47 3.23 -21.02
N SER A 11 4.74 3.63 -20.82
CA SER A 11 5.86 2.72 -20.53
C SER A 11 5.74 1.97 -19.20
N GLY A 12 4.86 2.44 -18.29
CA GLY A 12 4.75 1.98 -16.91
C GLY A 12 5.54 2.83 -15.92
N GLY A 13 6.43 3.70 -16.40
CA GLY A 13 7.23 4.59 -15.55
C GLY A 13 6.44 5.77 -14.97
N PHE A 14 7.05 6.46 -14.00
CA PHE A 14 6.54 7.71 -13.43
C PHE A 14 7.56 8.84 -13.57
N GLY A 15 7.08 10.09 -13.62
CA GLY A 15 7.91 11.29 -13.67
C GLY A 15 8.81 11.33 -14.90
N ASN A 16 10.12 11.44 -14.70
CA ASN A 16 11.14 11.41 -15.76
C ASN A 16 11.41 10.00 -16.33
N ASN A 17 10.52 9.05 -16.10
CA ASN A 17 10.65 7.64 -16.51
C ASN A 17 11.83 6.89 -15.84
N SER A 18 12.40 7.45 -14.77
CA SER A 18 13.46 6.78 -14.00
C SER A 18 12.93 5.54 -13.27
N PRO A 19 13.67 4.41 -13.24
CA PRO A 19 13.28 3.23 -12.46
C PRO A 19 13.21 3.53 -10.97
N ALA A 20 14.04 4.44 -10.46
CA ALA A 20 14.04 4.85 -9.05
C ALA A 20 12.78 5.65 -8.68
N TYR A 21 12.39 6.59 -9.55
CA TYR A 21 11.18 7.40 -9.39
C TYR A 21 9.93 6.51 -9.47
N THR A 22 9.94 5.58 -10.43
CA THR A 22 8.89 4.58 -10.60
C THR A 22 8.77 3.70 -9.35
N ALA A 23 9.89 3.21 -8.82
CA ALA A 23 9.89 2.38 -7.62
C ALA A 23 9.36 3.15 -6.39
N MET A 24 9.74 4.42 -6.22
CA MET A 24 9.21 5.26 -5.14
C MET A 24 7.71 5.49 -5.27
N ALA A 25 7.20 5.78 -6.47
CA ALA A 25 5.77 5.93 -6.74
C ALA A 25 5.00 4.63 -6.47
N VAL A 26 5.48 3.50 -6.99
CA VAL A 26 4.89 2.17 -6.78
C VAL A 26 4.84 1.82 -5.29
N LYS A 27 5.95 1.99 -4.57
CA LYS A 27 6.02 1.75 -3.12
C LYS A 27 4.95 2.57 -2.39
N THR A 28 4.83 3.84 -2.74
CA THR A 28 3.88 4.77 -2.13
C THR A 28 2.43 4.40 -2.46
N ILE A 29 2.09 4.17 -3.73
CA ILE A 29 0.74 3.76 -4.14
C ILE A 29 0.33 2.47 -3.41
N ARG A 30 1.21 1.47 -3.35
CA ARG A 30 0.93 0.20 -2.65
C ARG A 30 0.65 0.36 -1.15
N GLN A 31 1.24 1.35 -0.50
CA GLN A 31 1.04 1.62 0.93
C GLN A 31 -0.32 2.28 1.23
N TRP A 32 -0.87 3.01 0.27
CA TRP A 32 -2.15 3.71 0.40
C TRP A 32 -3.32 3.00 -0.29
N ARG A 33 -3.05 2.25 -1.37
CA ARG A 33 -4.01 1.49 -2.18
C ARG A 33 -3.48 0.07 -2.41
N PRO A 34 -3.53 -0.83 -1.41
CA PRO A 34 -3.00 -2.19 -1.53
C PRO A 34 -3.62 -2.99 -2.69
N ALA A 35 -4.90 -2.76 -3.01
CA ALA A 35 -5.60 -3.40 -4.13
C ALA A 35 -4.99 -3.07 -5.51
N TRP A 36 -4.28 -1.94 -5.64
CA TRP A 36 -3.64 -1.55 -6.90
C TRP A 36 -2.57 -2.55 -7.37
N ARG A 37 -2.07 -3.41 -6.47
CA ARG A 37 -1.15 -4.53 -6.78
C ARG A 37 -1.71 -5.53 -7.79
N GLN A 38 -3.03 -5.58 -7.97
CA GLN A 38 -3.69 -6.48 -8.91
C GLN A 38 -4.01 -5.79 -10.25
N SER A 39 -3.61 -4.55 -10.45
CA SER A 39 -3.90 -3.77 -11.66
C SER A 39 -2.82 -3.92 -12.73
N ASP A 40 -3.21 -3.76 -14.00
CA ASP A 40 -2.29 -3.66 -15.14
C ASP A 40 -1.26 -2.53 -14.96
N GLY A 41 -1.64 -1.45 -14.26
CA GLY A 41 -0.74 -0.35 -13.95
C GLY A 41 0.45 -0.79 -13.09
N PHE A 42 0.20 -1.62 -12.09
CA PHE A 42 1.26 -2.19 -11.26
C PHE A 42 2.16 -3.12 -12.07
N GLU A 43 1.59 -3.98 -12.91
CA GLU A 43 2.36 -4.89 -13.75
C GLU A 43 3.27 -4.14 -14.73
N ARG A 44 2.75 -3.11 -15.42
CA ARG A 44 3.57 -2.26 -16.29
C ARG A 44 4.70 -1.58 -15.54
N ALA A 45 4.44 -1.03 -14.35
CA ALA A 45 5.47 -0.39 -13.53
C ALA A 45 6.55 -1.39 -13.09
N ALA A 46 6.14 -2.61 -12.72
CA ALA A 46 7.06 -3.68 -12.36
C ALA A 46 7.95 -4.05 -13.56
N LEU A 47 7.37 -4.28 -14.74
CA LEU A 47 8.10 -4.59 -15.96
C LEU A 47 9.07 -3.46 -16.36
N HIS A 48 8.67 -2.19 -16.20
CA HIS A 48 9.53 -1.02 -16.43
C HIS A 48 10.77 -1.00 -15.52
N ILE A 49 10.58 -1.28 -14.22
CA ILE A 49 11.69 -1.36 -13.26
C ILE A 49 12.61 -2.54 -13.60
N VAL A 50 12.03 -3.72 -13.87
CA VAL A 50 12.80 -4.94 -14.18
C VAL A 50 13.59 -4.80 -15.48
N SER A 51 13.03 -4.19 -16.53
CA SER A 51 13.72 -4.01 -17.81
C SER A 51 14.90 -3.05 -17.73
N SER A 52 14.90 -2.16 -16.73
CA SER A 52 15.99 -1.22 -16.45
C SER A 52 17.12 -1.85 -15.62
N ALA A 53 16.93 -3.07 -15.10
CA ALA A 53 17.90 -3.74 -14.25
C ALA A 53 18.93 -4.54 -15.05
N SER A 54 20.17 -4.58 -14.56
CA SER A 54 21.24 -5.40 -15.12
C SER A 54 21.85 -6.27 -14.02
N GLY A 55 21.84 -7.59 -14.22
CA GLY A 55 22.37 -8.54 -13.22
C GLY A 55 21.65 -8.50 -11.87
N GLY A 56 20.35 -8.20 -11.86
CA GLY A 56 19.54 -8.14 -10.63
C GLY A 56 19.74 -6.87 -9.81
N ARG A 57 20.34 -5.82 -10.36
CA ARG A 57 20.53 -4.53 -9.69
C ARG A 57 20.19 -3.36 -10.60
N LEU A 58 19.83 -2.24 -9.99
CA LEU A 58 19.71 -0.94 -10.63
C LEU A 58 21.03 -0.15 -10.48
N GLU A 59 21.04 1.09 -10.96
CA GLU A 59 22.22 1.96 -10.99
C GLU A 59 22.88 2.09 -9.61
N THR A 60 22.08 2.28 -8.56
CA THR A 60 22.59 2.40 -7.19
C THR A 60 22.00 1.38 -6.24
N VAL A 61 22.68 1.20 -5.10
CA VAL A 61 22.15 0.44 -3.94
C VAL A 61 20.82 1.00 -3.47
N TRP A 62 20.66 2.33 -3.49
CA TRP A 62 19.42 3.00 -3.09
C TRP A 62 18.27 2.64 -4.02
N ASP A 63 18.47 2.75 -5.34
CA ASP A 63 17.44 2.42 -6.34
C ASP A 63 17.04 0.95 -6.22
N THR A 64 18.04 0.07 -6.09
CA THR A 64 17.82 -1.38 -5.98
C THR A 64 17.03 -1.71 -4.70
N ALA A 65 17.38 -1.11 -3.57
CA ALA A 65 16.70 -1.32 -2.30
C ALA A 65 15.24 -0.84 -2.34
N ILE A 66 14.95 0.31 -2.96
CA ILE A 66 13.57 0.79 -3.11
C ILE A 66 12.79 -0.05 -4.09
N ALA A 67 13.39 -0.49 -5.20
CA ALA A 67 12.75 -1.38 -6.15
C ALA A 67 12.34 -2.71 -5.51
N VAL A 68 13.18 -3.28 -4.64
CA VAL A 68 12.82 -4.48 -3.85
C VAL A 68 11.59 -4.20 -2.98
N SER A 69 11.61 -3.15 -2.16
CA SER A 69 10.44 -2.81 -1.32
C SER A 69 9.19 -2.48 -2.14
N ALA A 70 9.35 -1.87 -3.31
CA ALA A 70 8.26 -1.50 -4.21
C ALA A 70 7.61 -2.72 -4.87
N LEU A 71 8.38 -3.77 -5.17
CA LEU A 71 7.94 -4.92 -5.95
C LEU A 71 7.80 -6.22 -5.14
N GLU A 72 8.11 -6.20 -3.84
CA GLU A 72 7.95 -7.35 -2.95
C GLU A 72 6.54 -7.98 -3.06
N GLY A 73 6.47 -9.28 -3.31
CA GLY A 73 5.20 -10.00 -3.52
C GLY A 73 4.59 -9.88 -4.93
N SER A 74 5.27 -9.24 -5.88
CA SER A 74 4.89 -9.26 -7.30
C SER A 74 5.31 -10.57 -7.97
N ALA A 75 4.38 -11.29 -8.59
CA ALA A 75 4.71 -12.47 -9.39
C ALA A 75 5.56 -12.11 -10.62
N ALA A 76 5.23 -11.00 -11.30
CA ALA A 76 5.94 -10.54 -12.50
C ALA A 76 7.39 -10.13 -12.22
N ALA A 77 7.69 -9.65 -11.01
CA ALA A 77 9.04 -9.22 -10.63
C ALA A 77 9.77 -10.23 -9.74
N HIS A 78 9.18 -11.40 -9.45
CA HIS A 78 9.73 -12.34 -8.48
C HIS A 78 11.21 -12.72 -8.74
N PRO A 79 11.65 -13.05 -9.97
CA PRO A 79 13.05 -13.35 -10.24
C PRO A 79 13.98 -12.16 -9.96
N PHE A 80 13.56 -10.95 -10.33
CA PHE A 80 14.32 -9.73 -10.07
C PHE A 80 14.42 -9.45 -8.56
N VAL A 81 13.30 -9.49 -7.84
CA VAL A 81 13.25 -9.22 -6.40
C VAL A 81 14.15 -10.20 -5.64
N ALA A 82 14.11 -11.49 -6.00
CA ALA A 82 14.99 -12.51 -5.39
C ALA A 82 16.47 -12.21 -5.66
N ALA A 83 16.85 -11.92 -6.92
CA ALA A 83 18.23 -11.60 -7.29
C ALA A 83 18.73 -10.32 -6.61
N ALA A 84 17.91 -9.26 -6.61
CA ALA A 84 18.21 -7.97 -5.98
C ALA A 84 18.35 -8.10 -4.47
N THR A 85 17.47 -8.85 -3.82
CA THR A 85 17.59 -9.12 -2.37
C THR A 85 18.87 -9.86 -2.05
N ASN A 86 19.23 -10.89 -2.83
CA ASN A 86 20.50 -11.60 -2.66
C ASN A 86 21.72 -10.71 -2.91
N TYR A 87 21.67 -9.80 -3.88
CA TYR A 87 22.71 -8.79 -4.08
C TYR A 87 22.86 -7.90 -2.84
N LEU A 88 21.75 -7.39 -2.29
CA LEU A 88 21.75 -6.49 -1.12
C LEU A 88 22.29 -7.17 0.14
N THR A 89 21.99 -8.46 0.37
CA THR A 89 22.50 -9.20 1.55
C THR A 89 24.00 -9.43 1.50
N GLN A 90 24.60 -9.45 0.30
CA GLN A 90 26.04 -9.60 0.10
C GLN A 90 26.83 -8.30 0.30
N ILE A 91 26.15 -7.14 0.36
CA ILE A 91 26.82 -5.86 0.57
C ILE A 91 27.21 -5.73 2.05
N GLY A 92 28.52 -5.81 2.29
CA GLY A 92 29.10 -5.55 3.60
C GLY A 92 29.10 -4.05 3.95
N PRO A 93 29.16 -3.72 5.25
CA PRO A 93 29.28 -2.33 5.71
C PRO A 93 30.45 -1.61 5.04
N SER A 94 30.19 -0.50 4.34
CA SER A 94 31.21 0.35 3.71
C SER A 94 30.94 1.84 3.88
N THR A 95 31.94 2.59 4.35
CA THR A 95 31.90 4.06 4.46
C THR A 95 31.97 4.77 3.11
N GLN A 96 32.30 4.04 2.03
CA GLN A 96 32.26 4.56 0.66
C GLN A 96 30.82 4.67 0.15
N LEU A 97 29.88 3.93 0.74
CA LEU A 97 28.47 4.05 0.41
C LEU A 97 27.89 5.31 1.05
N LYS A 98 27.11 6.08 0.28
CA LYS A 98 26.43 7.27 0.82
C LYS A 98 25.49 6.84 1.97
N PRO A 99 25.41 7.58 3.09
CA PRO A 99 24.64 7.17 4.26
C PRO A 99 23.16 6.83 3.98
N HIS A 100 22.50 7.58 3.10
CA HIS A 100 21.10 7.31 2.73
C HIS A 100 20.93 6.04 1.89
N HIS A 101 21.94 5.63 1.11
CA HIS A 101 21.91 4.34 0.41
C HIS A 101 22.00 3.19 1.40
N ALA A 102 22.90 3.30 2.38
CA ALA A 102 23.03 2.32 3.47
C ALA A 102 21.75 2.26 4.31
N ALA A 103 21.15 3.41 4.63
CA ALA A 103 19.89 3.48 5.35
C ALA A 103 18.75 2.78 4.61
N GLN A 104 18.61 3.04 3.30
CA GLN A 104 17.57 2.40 2.51
C GLN A 104 17.81 0.90 2.33
N LEU A 105 19.06 0.46 2.19
CA LEU A 105 19.43 -0.96 2.23
C LEU A 105 18.97 -1.60 3.54
N VAL A 106 19.26 -0.99 4.68
CA VAL A 106 18.86 -1.52 6.00
C VAL A 106 17.34 -1.61 6.10
N ILE A 107 16.60 -0.54 5.76
CA ILE A 107 15.13 -0.54 5.77
C ILE A 107 14.57 -1.68 4.92
N THR A 108 15.14 -1.89 3.73
CA THR A 108 14.71 -2.96 2.83
C THR A 108 15.04 -4.34 3.40
N LEU A 109 16.24 -4.56 3.94
CA LEU A 109 16.64 -5.86 4.49
C LEU A 109 15.87 -6.21 5.76
N VAL A 110 15.58 -5.25 6.64
CA VAL A 110 14.75 -5.49 7.84
C VAL A 110 13.36 -5.99 7.46
N SER A 111 12.78 -5.49 6.36
CA SER A 111 11.48 -5.95 5.86
C SER A 111 11.56 -7.30 5.16
N ALA A 112 12.48 -7.45 4.20
CA ALA A 112 12.51 -8.59 3.29
C ALA A 112 13.28 -9.80 3.84
N GLN A 113 14.28 -9.58 4.71
CA GLN A 113 15.16 -10.58 5.30
C GLN A 113 15.56 -10.20 6.75
N PRO A 114 14.62 -10.20 7.72
CA PRO A 114 14.89 -9.74 9.09
C PRO A 114 16.06 -10.45 9.79
N GLY A 115 16.38 -11.69 9.39
CA GLY A 115 17.50 -12.49 9.93
C GLY A 115 18.85 -12.24 9.24
N CYS A 116 18.98 -11.25 8.37
CA CYS A 116 20.23 -10.98 7.67
C CYS A 116 21.35 -10.54 8.64
N SER A 117 22.46 -11.29 8.64
CA SER A 117 23.57 -11.09 9.59
C SER A 117 24.34 -9.77 9.42
N THR A 118 24.17 -9.08 8.29
CA THR A 118 24.84 -7.79 8.04
C THR A 118 24.09 -6.59 8.62
N ILE A 119 22.80 -6.74 8.98
CA ILE A 119 21.97 -5.65 9.52
C ILE A 119 22.58 -5.01 10.77
N PRO A 120 23.01 -5.76 11.81
CA PRO A 120 23.58 -5.15 13.01
C PRO A 120 24.84 -4.31 12.72
N SER A 121 25.69 -4.79 11.81
CA SER A 121 26.92 -4.09 11.43
C SER A 121 26.64 -2.81 10.64
N TRP A 122 25.62 -2.82 9.78
CA TRP A 122 25.15 -1.61 9.09
C TRP A 122 24.55 -0.59 10.07
N ILE A 123 23.73 -1.03 11.04
CA ILE A 123 23.21 -0.15 12.09
C ILE A 123 24.34 0.46 12.91
N ALA A 124 25.35 -0.34 13.29
CA ALA A 124 26.52 0.16 14.00
C ALA A 124 27.30 1.22 13.18
N MET A 125 27.43 1.01 11.87
CA MET A 125 28.01 2.03 10.99
C MET A 125 27.15 3.30 10.96
N LEU A 126 25.84 3.19 10.72
CA LEU A 126 24.95 4.35 10.61
C LEU A 126 24.88 5.19 11.88
N ARG A 127 25.10 4.58 13.05
CA ARG A 127 25.24 5.28 14.33
C ARG A 127 26.52 6.13 14.38
N THR A 128 27.63 5.63 13.85
CA THR A 128 28.95 6.26 13.97
C THR A 128 29.30 7.17 12.80
N GLN A 129 28.72 6.92 11.63
CA GLN A 129 28.94 7.71 10.43
C GLN A 129 28.25 9.07 10.59
N ARG A 130 29.03 10.13 10.78
CA ARG A 130 28.51 11.49 10.61
C ARG A 130 28.05 11.64 9.17
N VAL A 131 26.77 11.92 8.97
CA VAL A 131 26.25 12.34 7.67
C VAL A 131 26.92 13.70 7.41
N HIS A 132 27.91 13.77 6.52
CA HIS A 132 28.61 15.01 6.19
C HIS A 132 28.64 15.23 4.67
N PRO A 133 28.12 16.36 4.16
CA PRO A 133 27.28 17.33 4.87
C PRO A 133 26.00 16.66 5.39
N ALA A 134 25.55 17.03 6.59
CA ALA A 134 24.30 16.55 7.18
C ALA A 134 23.13 17.18 6.44
N THR A 135 22.79 16.65 5.26
CA THR A 135 21.60 17.09 4.55
C THR A 135 20.38 16.49 5.24
N PRO A 136 19.30 17.25 5.43
CA PRO A 136 18.04 16.73 5.98
C PRO A 136 17.52 15.52 5.18
N TYR A 137 17.77 15.51 3.86
CA TYR A 137 17.48 14.37 3.00
C TYR A 137 18.15 13.09 3.50
N GLY A 138 19.46 13.13 3.76
CA GLY A 138 20.20 11.96 4.22
C GLY A 138 19.91 11.61 5.67
N LEU A 139 19.87 12.62 6.53
CA LEU A 139 19.64 12.47 7.96
C LEU A 139 18.25 11.88 8.26
N GLY A 140 17.23 12.28 7.50
CA GLY A 140 15.88 11.72 7.60
C GLY A 140 15.83 10.21 7.32
N GLN A 141 16.49 9.77 6.24
CA GLN A 141 16.55 8.34 5.90
C GLN A 141 17.37 7.53 6.89
N VAL A 142 18.51 8.05 7.36
CA VAL A 142 19.32 7.40 8.39
C VAL A 142 18.54 7.26 9.69
N SER A 143 17.85 8.32 10.13
CA SER A 143 17.00 8.28 11.33
C SER A 143 15.89 7.24 11.19
N ALA A 144 15.25 7.16 10.02
CA ALA A 144 14.24 6.14 9.73
C ALA A 144 14.81 4.72 9.79
N ALA A 145 16.02 4.49 9.28
CA ALA A 145 16.69 3.19 9.38
C ALA A 145 17.04 2.83 10.83
N LEU A 146 17.56 3.78 11.60
CA LEU A 146 17.89 3.59 13.02
C LEU A 146 16.64 3.37 13.88
N ALA A 147 15.51 3.98 13.54
CA ALA A 147 14.23 3.72 14.22
C ALA A 147 13.70 2.29 14.01
N ASN A 148 14.16 1.60 12.96
CA ASN A 148 13.88 0.18 12.75
C ASN A 148 14.85 -0.74 13.52
N ALA A 149 15.90 -0.19 14.15
CA ALA A 149 16.72 -0.95 15.09
C ALA A 149 15.96 -1.10 16.41
N SER A 150 15.99 -2.30 16.99
CA SER A 150 15.29 -2.65 18.24
C SER A 150 15.74 -1.87 19.48
N ASP A 151 16.84 -1.12 19.39
CA ASP A 151 17.46 -0.47 20.55
C ASP A 151 17.30 1.04 20.49
N ALA A 152 16.85 1.62 21.61
CA ALA A 152 16.90 3.05 21.84
C ALA A 152 18.35 3.55 21.77
N SER A 153 18.60 4.58 20.95
CA SER A 153 19.94 5.08 20.67
C SER A 153 20.01 6.60 20.90
N VAL A 154 21.03 7.03 21.65
CA VAL A 154 21.33 8.47 21.88
C VAL A 154 21.60 9.16 20.54
N GLU A 155 22.32 8.50 19.62
CA GLU A 155 22.53 8.98 18.26
C GLU A 155 21.23 9.23 17.51
N LEU A 156 20.28 8.27 17.52
CA LEU A 156 18.96 8.49 16.88
C LEU A 156 18.28 9.72 17.45
N ARG A 157 18.31 9.89 18.78
CA ARG A 157 17.72 11.07 19.41
C ARG A 157 18.39 12.36 18.94
N ARG A 158 19.72 12.43 18.95
CA ARG A 158 20.46 13.61 18.48
C ARG A 158 20.13 13.94 17.02
N GLN A 159 20.06 12.93 16.15
CA GLN A 159 19.69 13.13 14.75
C GLN A 159 18.24 13.65 14.62
N CYS A 160 17.31 13.15 15.44
CA CYS A 160 15.95 13.67 15.48
C CYS A 160 15.85 15.08 16.06
N ASP A 161 16.66 15.44 17.06
CA ASP A 161 16.74 16.82 17.57
C ASP A 161 17.21 17.76 16.44
N GLU A 162 18.26 17.39 15.69
CA GLU A 162 18.76 18.14 14.53
C GLU A 162 17.69 18.29 13.42
N LEU A 163 16.95 17.22 13.11
CA LEU A 163 15.84 17.28 12.15
C LEU A 163 14.69 18.17 12.64
N SER A 164 14.37 18.12 13.93
CA SER A 164 13.32 18.94 14.56
C SER A 164 13.67 20.42 14.48
N ASP A 165 14.92 20.78 14.78
CA ASP A 165 15.41 22.16 14.70
C ASP A 165 15.38 22.67 13.26
N TRP A 166 15.85 21.85 12.30
CA TRP A 166 15.83 22.22 10.89
C TRP A 166 14.39 22.43 10.38
N LEU A 167 13.48 21.48 10.64
CA LEU A 167 12.06 21.60 10.28
C LEU A 167 11.40 22.85 10.88
N GLY A 168 11.80 23.25 12.08
CA GLY A 168 11.30 24.47 12.73
C GLY A 168 11.88 25.78 12.20
N SER A 169 12.93 25.73 11.38
CA SER A 169 13.68 26.90 10.90
C SER A 169 13.53 27.17 9.41
N VAL A 170 12.96 26.23 8.65
CA VAL A 170 12.96 26.25 7.19
C VAL A 170 11.58 26.55 6.64
N GLU A 171 11.53 27.40 5.61
CA GLU A 171 10.33 27.57 4.79
C GLU A 171 10.33 26.52 3.66
N ILE A 172 9.16 25.91 3.41
CA ILE A 172 9.03 24.93 2.33
C ILE A 172 9.05 25.64 0.99
N THR A 173 9.89 25.12 0.10
CA THR A 173 9.97 25.53 -1.30
C THR A 173 10.11 24.29 -2.17
N LYS A 174 9.92 24.44 -3.49
CA LYS A 174 10.20 23.33 -4.42
C LYS A 174 11.62 22.76 -4.28
N ALA A 175 12.62 23.60 -3.98
CA ALA A 175 14.02 23.19 -3.94
C ALA A 175 14.36 22.25 -2.76
N ASN A 176 13.71 22.44 -1.61
CA ASN A 176 13.95 21.66 -0.39
C ASN A 176 12.79 20.71 -0.05
N PHE A 177 11.79 20.58 -0.92
CA PHE A 177 10.57 19.82 -0.60
C PHE A 177 10.83 18.35 -0.26
N VAL A 178 11.71 17.69 -1.02
CA VAL A 178 12.07 16.28 -0.80
C VAL A 178 12.89 16.12 0.48
N GLU A 179 13.76 17.09 0.79
CA GLU A 179 14.48 17.16 2.06
C GLU A 179 13.52 17.29 3.24
N TYR A 180 12.49 18.14 3.09
CA TYR A 180 11.44 18.33 4.09
C TYR A 180 10.64 17.06 4.34
N CYS A 181 10.20 16.39 3.28
CA CYS A 181 9.49 15.12 3.39
C CYS A 181 10.36 14.03 4.04
N SER A 182 11.65 13.93 3.65
CA SER A 182 12.59 12.97 4.24
C SER A 182 12.82 13.24 5.74
N ALA A 183 12.96 14.52 6.12
CA ALA A 183 13.11 14.94 7.50
C ALA A 183 11.87 14.55 8.34
N LEU A 184 10.66 14.78 7.83
CA LEU A 184 9.42 14.34 8.47
C LEU A 184 9.36 12.82 8.63
N ILE A 185 9.76 12.06 7.61
CA ILE A 185 9.82 10.59 7.66
C ILE A 185 10.77 10.13 8.78
N GLY A 186 11.97 10.69 8.84
CA GLY A 186 12.96 10.36 9.87
C GLY A 186 12.49 10.71 11.27
N LEU A 187 11.97 11.93 11.46
CA LEU A 187 11.49 12.41 12.75
C LEU A 187 10.26 11.62 13.24
N SER A 188 9.43 11.13 12.31
CA SER A 188 8.31 10.23 12.59
C SER A 188 8.74 8.85 13.10
N GLY A 189 10.03 8.51 13.05
CA GLY A 189 10.57 7.30 13.68
C GLY A 189 10.83 7.45 15.18
N SER A 190 10.95 8.68 15.70
CA SER A 190 11.29 8.92 17.11
C SER A 190 10.10 8.69 18.05
N SER A 191 10.32 8.08 19.23
CA SER A 191 9.31 7.96 20.29
C SER A 191 9.22 9.18 21.22
N HIS A 192 10.12 10.17 21.08
CA HIS A 192 10.14 11.35 21.94
C HIS A 192 8.91 12.27 21.70
N PRO A 193 8.15 12.68 22.74
CA PRO A 193 6.92 13.46 22.58
C PRO A 193 7.10 14.80 21.85
N ALA A 194 8.21 15.51 22.09
CA ALA A 194 8.46 16.78 21.42
C ALA A 194 8.64 16.62 19.89
N HIS A 195 9.20 15.49 19.46
CA HIS A 195 9.35 15.18 18.03
C HIS A 195 8.01 14.87 17.38
N ALA A 196 7.11 14.17 18.08
CA ALA A 196 5.76 13.94 17.61
C ALA A 196 4.98 15.26 17.47
N ALA A 197 5.08 16.16 18.46
CA ALA A 197 4.48 17.50 18.38
C ALA A 197 5.04 18.31 17.20
N ARG A 198 6.36 18.27 16.98
CA ARG A 198 6.99 18.93 15.83
C ARG A 198 6.48 18.36 14.50
N VAL A 199 6.45 17.04 14.33
CA VAL A 199 5.89 16.39 13.13
C VAL A 199 4.44 16.83 12.90
N SER A 200 3.62 16.85 13.96
CA SER A 200 2.22 17.27 13.86
C SER A 200 2.06 18.74 13.50
N ALA A 201 2.96 19.62 13.94
CA ALA A 201 2.93 21.04 13.57
C ALA A 201 3.38 21.25 12.11
N CYS A 202 4.44 20.54 11.70
CA CYS A 202 5.08 20.72 10.40
C CYS A 202 4.39 19.97 9.24
N ILE A 203 3.46 19.05 9.52
CA ILE A 203 2.74 18.30 8.48
C ILE A 203 1.81 19.21 7.67
N ASP A 204 1.24 20.22 8.31
CA ASP A 204 0.29 21.13 7.67
C ASP A 204 0.99 22.06 6.67
N ASP A 205 2.29 22.32 6.88
CA ASP A 205 3.12 23.09 5.95
C ASP A 205 3.22 22.43 4.57
N LEU A 206 3.15 21.09 4.49
CA LEU A 206 3.10 20.39 3.19
C LEU A 206 1.93 20.85 2.34
N PHE A 207 0.85 21.36 2.93
CA PHE A 207 -0.33 21.82 2.21
C PHE A 207 -0.29 23.31 1.87
N ASN A 208 0.66 24.06 2.43
CA ASN A 208 0.78 25.50 2.23
C ASN A 208 1.56 25.84 0.95
N ASP A 209 2.59 25.07 0.60
CA ASP A 209 3.34 25.23 -0.64
C ASP A 209 3.26 24.00 -1.55
N GLY A 210 3.22 24.24 -2.86
CA GLY A 210 3.31 23.20 -3.89
C GLY A 210 2.08 22.32 -4.10
N ARG A 211 1.15 22.17 -3.15
CA ARG A 211 -0.07 21.37 -3.34
C ARG A 211 -1.00 22.05 -4.35
N ARG A 212 -1.46 21.28 -5.33
CA ARG A 212 -2.39 21.72 -6.39
C ARG A 212 -3.79 21.17 -6.17
N LEU A 213 -4.76 21.77 -6.89
CA LEU A 213 -6.16 21.36 -6.88
C LEU A 213 -6.37 19.94 -7.44
N ASP A 214 -5.48 19.48 -8.32
CA ASP A 214 -5.48 18.09 -8.82
C ASP A 214 -4.98 17.07 -7.77
N GLY A 215 -4.57 17.53 -6.58
CA GLY A 215 -4.06 16.71 -5.49
C GLY A 215 -2.59 16.30 -5.62
N SER A 216 -1.87 16.83 -6.60
CA SER A 216 -0.41 16.67 -6.75
C SER A 216 0.37 17.69 -5.91
N TRP A 217 1.65 17.39 -5.67
CA TRP A 217 2.63 18.38 -5.23
C TRP A 217 3.55 18.73 -6.39
N TYR A 218 3.63 20.03 -6.70
CA TYR A 218 4.37 20.61 -7.83
C TYR A 218 4.07 19.98 -9.20
N HIS A 219 2.99 19.20 -9.32
CA HIS A 219 2.67 18.39 -10.48
C HIS A 219 3.82 17.46 -10.90
N ASP A 220 4.54 16.91 -9.91
CA ASP A 220 5.62 15.95 -10.10
C ASP A 220 5.32 14.65 -9.32
N PRO A 221 5.32 13.47 -9.98
CA PRO A 221 5.17 12.19 -9.31
C PRO A 221 6.21 11.93 -8.22
N TRP A 222 7.42 12.47 -8.33
CA TRP A 222 8.47 12.28 -7.35
C TRP A 222 8.16 12.99 -6.03
N GLU A 223 7.95 14.30 -6.07
CA GLU A 223 7.56 15.14 -4.94
C GLU A 223 6.26 14.62 -4.33
N THR A 224 5.27 14.30 -5.18
CA THR A 224 3.99 13.74 -4.72
C THR A 224 4.18 12.43 -3.97
N SER A 225 5.09 11.56 -4.41
CA SER A 225 5.38 10.29 -3.73
C SER A 225 6.05 10.52 -2.37
N TRP A 226 7.00 11.45 -2.28
CA TRP A 226 7.64 11.80 -1.01
C TRP A 226 6.66 12.43 -0.01
N ALA A 227 5.79 13.33 -0.47
CA ALA A 227 4.74 13.92 0.36
C ALA A 227 3.82 12.84 0.92
N LEU A 228 3.32 11.95 0.07
CA LEU A 228 2.44 10.85 0.47
C LEU A 228 3.14 9.84 1.41
N ALA A 229 4.44 9.58 1.21
CA ALA A 229 5.22 8.75 2.12
C ALA A 229 5.39 9.40 3.50
N ALA A 230 5.67 10.70 3.55
CA ALA A 230 5.74 11.47 4.80
C ALA A 230 4.38 11.50 5.51
N LEU A 231 3.30 11.82 4.79
CA LEU A 231 1.94 11.82 5.31
C LEU A 231 1.57 10.45 5.90
N ARG A 232 1.93 9.34 5.24
CA ARG A 232 1.57 7.99 5.74
C ARG A 232 2.10 7.72 7.15
N LEU A 233 3.31 8.21 7.44
CA LEU A 233 3.98 8.05 8.73
C LEU A 233 3.54 9.11 9.74
N ALA A 234 3.33 10.35 9.29
CA ALA A 234 2.92 11.45 10.13
C ALA A 234 1.41 11.41 10.50
N SER A 235 0.54 10.88 9.63
CA SER A 235 -0.89 10.65 9.91
C SER A 235 -1.12 9.64 11.03
N ALA A 236 -0.17 8.76 11.33
CA ALA A 236 -0.22 7.94 12.53
C ALA A 236 -0.05 8.76 13.84
N ARG A 237 0.29 10.04 13.73
CA ARG A 237 0.69 10.92 14.84
C ARG A 237 -0.05 12.25 14.88
N LYS A 238 -0.82 12.64 13.85
CA LYS A 238 -1.58 13.88 13.85
C LYS A 238 -2.63 13.82 14.96
N THR A 239 -2.42 14.61 16.00
CA THR A 239 -3.41 14.78 17.06
C THR A 239 -4.40 15.84 16.60
N VAL A 240 -5.60 15.41 16.23
CA VAL A 240 -6.69 16.35 15.93
C VAL A 240 -7.27 16.82 17.25
N SER A 241 -6.95 18.05 17.65
CA SER A 241 -7.65 18.71 18.76
C SER A 241 -8.93 19.30 18.20
N MET A 242 -10.07 18.75 18.62
CA MET A 242 -11.40 19.20 18.22
C MET A 242 -12.16 19.66 19.46
N PRO A 243 -12.85 20.82 19.43
CA PRO A 243 -13.79 21.19 20.46
C PRO A 243 -14.86 20.09 20.62
N VAL A 244 -15.26 19.81 21.86
CA VAL A 244 -16.24 18.74 22.17
C VAL A 244 -17.56 18.91 21.39
N HIS A 245 -17.94 20.16 21.11
CA HIS A 245 -19.13 20.47 20.31
C HIS A 245 -19.01 19.96 18.86
N ASP A 246 -17.89 20.22 18.19
CA ASP A 246 -17.69 19.79 16.80
C ASP A 246 -17.55 18.27 16.69
N LEU A 247 -17.01 17.62 17.73
CA LEU A 247 -16.99 16.16 17.82
C LEU A 247 -18.40 15.58 17.95
N ALA A 248 -19.27 16.23 18.73
CA ALA A 248 -20.66 15.83 18.86
C ALA A 248 -21.41 15.96 17.52
N LEU A 249 -21.18 17.02 16.76
CA LEU A 249 -21.75 17.22 15.42
C LEU A 249 -21.31 16.13 14.43
N VAL A 250 -20.02 15.79 14.42
CA VAL A 250 -19.51 14.70 13.55
C VAL A 250 -20.12 13.36 13.96
N LEU A 251 -20.26 13.08 15.26
CA LEU A 251 -20.88 11.85 15.74
C LEU A 251 -22.37 11.79 15.37
N GLU A 252 -23.11 12.89 15.49
CA GLU A 252 -24.53 13.00 15.13
C GLU A 252 -24.76 12.83 13.61
N ASP A 253 -23.87 13.38 12.78
CA ASP A 253 -23.86 13.14 11.33
C ASP A 253 -23.56 11.67 11.00
N THR A 254 -22.70 11.02 11.78
CA THR A 254 -22.34 9.61 11.57
C THR A 254 -23.46 8.67 12.03
N GLU A 255 -24.15 8.99 13.12
CA GLU A 255 -25.37 8.30 13.56
C GLU A 255 -26.49 8.45 12.53
N SER A 256 -26.69 9.66 12.00
CA SER A 256 -27.66 9.91 10.93
C SER A 256 -27.35 9.10 9.66
N LEU A 257 -26.07 8.94 9.31
CA LEU A 257 -25.64 8.10 8.20
C LEU A 257 -25.86 6.61 8.49
N ALA A 258 -25.64 6.16 9.73
CA ALA A 258 -25.91 4.80 10.14
C ALA A 258 -27.41 4.47 10.08
N ASP A 259 -28.26 5.40 10.52
CA ASP A 259 -29.72 5.27 10.44
C ASP A 259 -30.20 5.23 8.99
N LEU A 260 -29.64 6.07 8.10
CA LEU A 260 -29.93 6.03 6.67
C LEU A 260 -29.53 4.69 6.03
N LEU A 261 -28.36 4.16 6.39
CA LEU A 261 -27.89 2.85 5.90
C LEU A 261 -28.75 1.69 6.43
N GLN A 262 -29.16 1.78 7.69
CA GLN A 262 -30.06 0.80 8.33
C GLN A 262 -31.43 0.82 7.65
N GLU A 263 -31.99 1.99 7.36
CA GLU A 263 -33.26 2.16 6.67
C GLU A 263 -33.18 1.66 5.22
N GLU A 264 -32.07 1.91 4.53
CA GLU A 264 -31.82 1.37 3.18
C GLU A 264 -31.71 -0.17 3.20
N TYR A 265 -31.03 -0.73 4.21
CA TYR A 265 -30.93 -2.17 4.41
C TYR A 265 -32.29 -2.82 4.72
N ASP A 266 -33.08 -2.20 5.60
CA ASP A 266 -34.42 -2.67 5.94
C ASP A 266 -35.38 -2.57 4.75
N GLN A 267 -35.25 -1.53 3.92
CA GLN A 267 -35.98 -1.42 2.65
C GLN A 267 -35.54 -2.50 1.65
N GLN A 268 -34.26 -2.84 1.58
CA GLN A 268 -33.76 -3.94 0.74
C GLN A 268 -34.27 -5.30 1.24
N ILE A 269 -34.29 -5.54 2.55
CA ILE A 269 -34.86 -6.75 3.15
C ILE A 269 -36.39 -6.82 2.94
N ALA A 270 -37.10 -5.71 3.08
CA ALA A 270 -38.54 -5.64 2.83
C ALA A 270 -38.86 -5.92 1.34
N ARG A 271 -37.99 -5.51 0.41
CA ARG A 271 -38.09 -5.84 -1.02
C ARG A 271 -37.82 -7.32 -1.30
N LEU A 272 -37.07 -8.03 -0.46
CA LEU A 272 -36.89 -9.50 -0.51
C LEU A 272 -38.11 -10.27 0.02
N GLY A 273 -39.31 -9.65 0.02
CA GLY A 273 -40.54 -10.12 0.68
C GLY A 273 -40.85 -11.61 0.53
N SER A 274 -41.70 -12.14 1.43
CA SER A 274 -41.93 -13.57 1.70
C SER A 274 -41.92 -14.53 0.50
N LYS A 275 -42.35 -14.08 -0.69
CA LYS A 275 -42.26 -14.80 -1.96
C LYS A 275 -40.82 -15.21 -2.34
N TYR A 276 -39.79 -14.43 -2.01
CA TYR A 276 -38.38 -14.78 -2.27
C TYR A 276 -37.91 -15.92 -1.35
N PHE A 277 -38.23 -15.84 -0.05
CA PHE A 277 -37.96 -16.92 0.92
C PHE A 277 -38.60 -18.25 0.48
N TRP A 278 -39.88 -18.21 0.11
CA TRP A 278 -40.57 -19.41 -0.39
C TRP A 278 -40.00 -19.94 -1.72
N ARG A 279 -39.50 -19.06 -2.59
CA ARG A 279 -38.79 -19.48 -3.81
C ARG A 279 -37.48 -20.16 -3.47
N VAL A 280 -36.65 -19.59 -2.60
CA VAL A 280 -35.38 -20.20 -2.17
C VAL A 280 -35.61 -21.55 -1.49
N LEU A 281 -36.63 -21.66 -0.64
CA LEU A 281 -37.01 -22.91 0.01
C LEU A 281 -37.49 -23.98 -0.99
N ALA A 282 -38.29 -23.59 -1.99
CA ALA A 282 -38.74 -24.49 -3.04
C ALA A 282 -37.58 -24.96 -3.93
N TYR A 283 -36.66 -24.06 -4.28
CA TYR A 283 -35.46 -24.40 -5.07
C TYR A 283 -34.51 -25.31 -4.29
N SER A 284 -34.27 -25.05 -3.01
CA SER A 284 -33.40 -25.89 -2.18
C SER A 284 -34.00 -27.28 -1.94
N GLN A 285 -35.33 -27.39 -1.76
CA GLN A 285 -36.00 -28.69 -1.72
C GLN A 285 -35.90 -29.45 -3.05
N ALA A 286 -36.10 -28.78 -4.19
CA ALA A 286 -35.94 -29.41 -5.49
C ALA A 286 -34.52 -29.96 -5.69
N VAL A 287 -33.50 -29.18 -5.33
CA VAL A 287 -32.09 -29.60 -5.37
C VAL A 287 -31.83 -30.78 -4.44
N LEU A 288 -32.35 -30.76 -3.21
CA LEU A 288 -32.20 -31.87 -2.26
C LEU A 288 -32.85 -33.17 -2.77
N VAL A 289 -34.04 -33.09 -3.37
CA VAL A 289 -34.71 -34.24 -3.98
C VAL A 289 -33.89 -34.77 -5.17
N LEU A 290 -33.34 -33.87 -5.99
CA LEU A 290 -32.50 -34.26 -7.12
C LEU A 290 -31.19 -34.93 -6.68
N ILE A 291 -30.56 -34.43 -5.61
CA ILE A 291 -29.38 -35.06 -4.99
C ILE A 291 -29.76 -36.42 -4.41
N GLY A 292 -30.89 -36.53 -3.71
CA GLY A 292 -31.38 -37.80 -3.16
C GLY A 292 -31.63 -38.85 -4.25
N LEU A 293 -32.24 -38.44 -5.37
CA LEU A 293 -32.47 -39.32 -6.54
C LEU A 293 -31.15 -39.71 -7.23
N ALA A 294 -30.19 -38.79 -7.35
CA ALA A 294 -28.88 -39.08 -7.90
C ALA A 294 -28.14 -40.11 -7.03
N ILE A 295 -28.12 -39.92 -5.71
CA ILE A 295 -27.52 -40.88 -4.75
C ILE A 295 -28.25 -42.23 -4.84
N TYR A 296 -29.58 -42.24 -4.79
CA TYR A 296 -30.37 -43.47 -4.87
C TYR A 296 -30.04 -44.27 -6.13
N GLY A 297 -30.00 -43.62 -7.29
CA GLY A 297 -29.73 -44.32 -8.53
C GLY A 297 -28.26 -44.73 -8.70
N ILE A 298 -27.29 -43.96 -8.18
CA ILE A 298 -25.87 -44.37 -8.16
C ILE A 298 -25.66 -45.67 -7.38
N PHE A 299 -26.42 -45.86 -6.29
CA PHE A 299 -26.22 -47.01 -5.40
C PHE A 299 -27.13 -48.22 -5.66
N LEU A 300 -28.27 -48.05 -6.36
CA LEU A 300 -29.29 -49.11 -6.48
C LEU A 300 -29.73 -49.47 -7.92
N SER A 301 -29.27 -48.76 -8.95
CA SER A 301 -29.68 -49.04 -10.34
C SER A 301 -28.55 -49.66 -11.16
N SER A 302 -28.79 -50.85 -11.72
CA SER A 302 -27.84 -51.59 -12.57
C SER A 302 -27.81 -51.16 -14.04
N ASP A 303 -28.57 -50.11 -14.39
CA ASP A 303 -28.73 -49.66 -15.78
C ASP A 303 -28.17 -48.25 -15.93
N SER A 304 -27.18 -48.02 -16.80
CA SER A 304 -26.46 -46.73 -16.89
C SER A 304 -27.18 -45.67 -17.76
N GLY A 305 -28.26 -46.03 -18.44
CA GLY A 305 -28.97 -45.15 -19.39
C GLY A 305 -29.77 -44.01 -18.75
N TRP A 306 -30.32 -44.21 -17.55
CA TRP A 306 -31.11 -43.17 -16.87
C TRP A 306 -30.23 -42.03 -16.33
N TYR A 307 -28.94 -42.29 -16.06
CA TYR A 307 -27.99 -41.29 -15.55
C TYR A 307 -27.75 -40.16 -16.56
N ILE A 308 -27.62 -40.50 -17.84
CA ILE A 308 -27.41 -39.51 -18.93
C ILE A 308 -28.69 -38.68 -19.15
N GLY A 309 -29.87 -39.31 -19.08
CA GLY A 309 -31.16 -38.61 -19.15
C GLY A 309 -31.38 -37.66 -17.97
N PHE A 310 -30.97 -38.07 -16.76
CA PHE A 310 -31.13 -37.29 -15.52
C PHE A 310 -30.15 -36.11 -15.45
N VAL A 311 -28.88 -36.29 -15.82
CA VAL A 311 -27.89 -35.20 -15.92
C VAL A 311 -28.32 -34.18 -16.99
N SER A 312 -28.90 -34.64 -18.10
CA SER A 312 -29.45 -33.75 -19.13
C SER A 312 -30.66 -32.94 -18.62
N LEU A 313 -31.55 -33.57 -17.84
CA LEU A 313 -32.70 -32.91 -17.19
C LEU A 313 -32.29 -31.91 -16.09
N LEU A 314 -31.15 -32.10 -15.44
CA LEU A 314 -30.55 -31.16 -14.48
C LEU A 314 -29.94 -29.93 -15.16
N LEU A 315 -29.35 -30.09 -16.35
CA LEU A 315 -28.67 -29.02 -17.07
C LEU A 315 -29.65 -28.05 -17.76
N VAL A 316 -30.80 -28.53 -18.24
CA VAL A 316 -31.77 -27.70 -19.00
C VAL A 316 -32.41 -26.56 -18.17
N PRO A 317 -32.89 -26.75 -16.91
CA PRO A 317 -33.40 -25.66 -16.08
C PRO A 317 -32.29 -24.89 -15.33
N GLY A 318 -31.08 -25.45 -15.22
CA GLY A 318 -29.93 -24.78 -14.61
C GLY A 318 -29.38 -23.63 -15.45
N ILE A 319 -29.46 -23.71 -16.78
CA ILE A 319 -28.95 -22.67 -17.68
C ILE A 319 -29.72 -21.34 -17.55
N PRO A 320 -31.08 -21.31 -17.52
CA PRO A 320 -31.85 -20.08 -17.25
C PRO A 320 -31.61 -19.50 -15.84
N ALA A 321 -31.41 -20.36 -14.84
CA ALA A 321 -31.15 -19.93 -13.47
C ALA A 321 -29.73 -19.35 -13.32
N ALA A 322 -28.74 -19.98 -13.94
CA ALA A 322 -27.35 -19.50 -13.99
C ALA A 322 -27.24 -18.20 -14.79
N THR A 323 -27.96 -18.07 -15.90
CA THR A 323 -28.01 -16.80 -16.66
C THR A 323 -28.71 -15.69 -15.88
N ARG A 324 -29.77 -15.97 -15.11
CA ARG A 324 -30.39 -14.98 -14.21
C ARG A 324 -29.50 -14.60 -13.04
N LEU A 325 -28.78 -15.55 -12.43
CA LEU A 325 -27.81 -15.27 -11.38
C LEU A 325 -26.61 -14.46 -11.91
N TRP A 326 -26.17 -14.76 -13.13
CA TRP A 326 -25.15 -13.96 -13.83
C TRP A 326 -25.65 -12.55 -14.18
N GLN A 327 -26.90 -12.41 -14.62
CA GLN A 327 -27.52 -11.08 -14.86
C GLN A 327 -27.67 -10.28 -13.57
N LEU A 328 -28.06 -10.91 -12.46
CA LEU A 328 -28.11 -10.27 -11.14
C LEU A 328 -26.71 -9.85 -10.65
N HIS A 329 -25.70 -10.70 -10.82
CA HIS A 329 -24.31 -10.40 -10.45
C HIS A 329 -23.70 -9.27 -11.31
N SER A 330 -24.00 -9.24 -12.61
CA SER A 330 -23.56 -8.16 -13.53
C SER A 330 -24.31 -6.84 -13.34
N GLN A 331 -25.50 -6.87 -12.75
CA GLN A 331 -26.22 -5.67 -12.33
C GLN A 331 -25.67 -5.11 -11.02
N THR A 332 -25.33 -5.95 -10.03
CA THR A 332 -24.70 -5.48 -8.78
C THR A 332 -23.28 -4.95 -9.01
N SER A 333 -22.50 -5.57 -9.89
CA SER A 333 -21.15 -5.08 -10.23
C SER A 333 -21.11 -3.79 -11.09
N ARG A 334 -22.27 -3.31 -11.58
CA ARG A 334 -22.40 -1.99 -12.24
C ARG A 334 -22.82 -0.87 -11.28
N VAL A 335 -23.24 -1.20 -10.06
CA VAL A 335 -23.59 -0.20 -9.04
C VAL A 335 -22.36 0.27 -8.27
N ASP A 336 -21.26 -0.49 -8.30
CA ASP A 336 -19.98 -0.17 -7.66
C ASP A 336 -18.92 0.40 -8.65
N ALA A 337 -19.33 0.92 -9.81
CA ALA A 337 -18.49 1.62 -10.78
C ALA A 337 -19.00 3.05 -11.01
#